data_AF-A0A250IHY0-F1
#
_entry.id   AF-A0A250IHY0-F1
#
_cell.length_a   1.000
_cell.length_b   1.000
_cell.length_c   1.000
_cell.angle_alpha   90.00
_cell.angle_beta   90.00
_cell.angle_gamma   90.00
#
_symmetry.space_group_name_H-M   'P 1'
#
loop_
_entity.id
_entity.type
_entity.pdbx_description
1 polymer ?
#
loop_
_entity_poly.entity_id
_entity_poly.type
_entity_poly.pdbx_seq_one_letter_code
_entity_poly.pdbx_strand_id
1 'polypeptide(L)'
;MMESRWAYLIHLLAWAGPFIALQVGVLIFYFRERAGTILRAALVPALVVGLYLSVADHLAIAEGIWGFGQGKHLGLYVGAVPLEELLFFILTSVMVALGLTLFLALLARREARVP
;
A
#
# COMPACT_ATOMS: atom_id res chain seq x y z
N MET A 1 -13.53 -17.48 13.53
CA MET A 1 -13.89 -16.28 12.75
C MET A 1 -13.81 -15.10 13.71
N MET A 2 -12.90 -14.14 13.49
CA MET A 2 -12.69 -13.05 14.46
C MET A 2 -13.77 -11.98 14.31
N GLU A 3 -14.83 -12.05 15.12
CA GLU A 3 -15.82 -10.97 15.28
C GLU A 3 -15.28 -9.86 16.20
N SER A 4 -14.11 -9.31 15.86
CA SER A 4 -13.49 -8.24 16.64
C SER A 4 -13.31 -7.00 15.78
N ARG A 5 -13.43 -5.82 16.41
CA ARG A 5 -13.12 -4.52 15.79
C ARG A 5 -11.71 -4.41 15.20
N TRP A 6 -10.81 -5.33 15.58
CA TRP A 6 -9.42 -5.42 15.10
C TRP A 6 -9.25 -6.34 13.91
N ALA A 7 -10.26 -7.14 13.56
CA ALA A 7 -10.14 -8.20 12.57
C ALA A 7 -9.72 -7.65 11.20
N TYR A 8 -10.26 -6.50 10.79
CA TYR A 8 -9.90 -5.89 9.52
C TYR A 8 -8.45 -5.39 9.51
N LEU A 9 -8.04 -4.65 10.54
CA LEU A 9 -6.65 -4.17 10.67
C LEU A 9 -5.65 -5.34 10.72
N ILE A 10 -5.95 -6.38 11.51
CA ILE A 10 -5.10 -7.58 11.60
C ILE A 10 -5.00 -8.24 10.23
N HIS A 11 -6.12 -8.45 9.54
CA HIS A 11 -6.12 -9.05 8.21
C HIS A 11 -5.30 -8.24 7.22
N LEU A 12 -5.48 -6.91 7.21
CA LEU A 12 -4.77 -5.98 6.34
C LEU A 12 -3.25 -6.07 6.55
N LEU A 13 -2.79 -6.01 7.80
CA LEU A 13 -1.36 -6.06 8.14
C LEU A 13 -0.77 -7.46 7.94
N ALA A 14 -1.51 -8.51 8.31
CA ALA A 14 -1.06 -9.90 8.17
C ALA A 14 -0.90 -10.29 6.70
N TRP A 15 -1.74 -9.76 5.82
CA TRP A 15 -1.62 -9.99 4.38
C TRP A 15 -0.56 -9.08 3.75
N ALA A 16 -0.64 -7.76 3.92
CA ALA A 16 0.25 -6.82 3.22
C ALA A 16 1.70 -6.86 3.74
N GLY A 17 1.87 -7.03 5.06
CA GLY A 17 3.17 -6.96 5.74
C GLY A 17 4.22 -7.91 5.16
N PRO A 18 3.95 -9.22 5.03
CA PRO A 18 4.89 -10.17 4.45
C PRO A 18 5.31 -9.84 3.01
N PHE A 19 4.38 -9.38 2.16
CA PHE A 19 4.71 -9.02 0.77
C PHE A 19 5.58 -7.77 0.70
N ILE A 20 5.25 -6.72 1.46
CA ILE A 20 6.06 -5.50 1.51
C ILE A 20 7.44 -5.81 2.08
N ALA A 21 7.52 -6.60 3.16
CA ALA A 21 8.78 -7.01 3.76
C ALA A 21 9.66 -7.78 2.77
N LEU A 22 9.08 -8.70 2.00
CA LEU A 22 9.80 -9.43 0.95
C LEU A 22 10.30 -8.48 -0.15
N GLN A 23 9.44 -7.60 -0.67
CA GLN A 23 9.82 -6.64 -1.71
C GLN A 23 10.94 -5.71 -1.25
N VAL A 24 10.83 -5.15 -0.04
CA VAL A 24 11.87 -4.30 0.55
C VAL A 24 13.15 -5.10 0.80
N GLY A 25 13.05 -6.34 1.29
CA GLY A 25 14.19 -7.23 1.48
C GLY A 25 14.95 -7.50 0.18
N VAL A 26 14.23 -7.81 -0.90
CA VAL A 26 14.80 -8.00 -2.25
C VAL A 26 15.44 -6.70 -2.75
N LEU A 27 14.76 -5.56 -2.59
CA LEU A 27 15.27 -4.24 -2.97
C LEU A 27 16.58 -3.92 -2.25
N ILE A 28 16.63 -4.08 -0.93
CA ILE A 28 17.85 -3.84 -0.13
C ILE A 28 18.97 -4.80 -0.53
N PHE A 29 18.65 -6.10 -0.66
CA PHE A 29 19.63 -7.10 -1.03
C PHE A 29 20.27 -6.82 -2.40
N TYR A 30 19.46 -6.37 -3.36
CA TYR A 30 19.91 -6.15 -4.74
C TYR A 30 20.58 -4.79 -4.97
N PHE A 31 20.02 -3.71 -4.42
CA PHE A 31 20.49 -2.34 -4.68
C PHE A 31 21.42 -1.77 -3.61
N ARG A 32 21.56 -2.44 -2.46
CA ARG A 32 22.51 -2.11 -1.38
C ARG A 32 22.51 -0.62 -1.03
N GLU A 33 23.59 0.09 -1.29
CA GLU A 33 23.75 1.53 -0.98
C GLU A 33 22.71 2.41 -1.65
N ARG A 34 22.20 2.02 -2.84
CA ARG A 34 21.16 2.78 -3.56
C ARG A 34 19.74 2.47 -3.08
N ALA A 35 19.57 1.46 -2.23
CA ALA A 35 18.26 1.01 -1.77
C ALA A 35 17.44 2.13 -1.13
N GLY A 36 18.07 2.98 -0.31
CA GLY A 36 17.39 4.09 0.35
C GLY A 36 16.83 5.12 -0.64
N THR A 37 17.59 5.44 -1.69
CA THR A 37 17.14 6.39 -2.73
C THR A 37 16.00 5.81 -3.56
N ILE A 38 16.12 4.53 -3.97
CA ILE A 38 15.10 3.84 -4.75
C ILE A 38 13.81 3.67 -3.93
N LEU A 39 13.93 3.31 -2.65
CA LEU A 39 12.78 3.18 -1.75
C LEU A 39 12.04 4.51 -1.63
N ARG A 40 12.75 5.63 -1.42
CA ARG A 40 12.12 6.96 -1.37
C ARG A 40 11.42 7.29 -2.70
N ALA A 41 12.08 7.02 -3.82
CA ALA A 41 11.50 7.26 -5.15
C ALA A 41 10.23 6.43 -5.40
N ALA A 42 10.12 5.23 -4.84
CA ALA A 42 8.92 4.40 -4.92
C ALA A 42 7.83 4.85 -3.92
N LEU A 43 8.20 5.25 -2.70
CA LEU A 43 7.25 5.62 -1.65
C LEU A 43 6.54 6.94 -1.93
N VAL A 44 7.22 7.93 -2.50
CA VAL A 44 6.61 9.24 -2.81
C VAL A 44 5.35 9.10 -3.69
N PRO A 45 5.40 8.48 -4.88
CA PRO A 45 4.21 8.32 -5.71
C PRO A 45 3.18 7.39 -5.06
N ALA A 46 3.61 6.35 -4.33
CA ALA A 46 2.69 5.47 -3.60
C ALA A 46 1.86 6.24 -2.57
N LEU A 47 2.48 7.15 -1.81
CA LEU A 47 1.79 7.98 -0.83
C LEU A 47 0.87 9.00 -1.50
N VAL A 48 1.30 9.64 -2.59
CA VAL A 48 0.45 10.57 -3.35
C VAL A 48 -0.80 9.86 -3.87
N VAL A 49 -0.64 8.68 -4.48
CA VAL A 49 -1.76 7.89 -5.00
C VAL A 49 -2.65 7.38 -3.86
N GLY A 50 -2.07 6.84 -2.78
CA GLY A 50 -2.83 6.36 -1.63
C GLY A 50 -3.66 7.47 -0.97
N LEU A 51 -3.10 8.68 -0.83
CA LEU A 51 -3.82 9.84 -0.33
C LEU A 51 -4.92 10.30 -1.30
N TYR A 52 -4.63 10.35 -2.60
CA TYR A 52 -5.62 10.69 -3.62
C TYR A 52 -6.82 9.74 -3.56
N LEU A 53 -6.58 8.43 -3.52
CA LEU A 53 -7.64 7.43 -3.43
C LEU A 53 -8.44 7.57 -2.14
N SER A 54 -7.77 7.85 -1.02
CA SER A 54 -8.44 8.06 0.26
C SER A 54 -9.35 9.30 0.26
N VAL A 55 -8.93 10.37 -0.41
CA VAL A 55 -9.76 11.58 -0.57
C VAL A 55 -10.93 11.31 -1.50
N ALA A 56 -10.71 10.64 -2.63
CA ALA A 56 -11.79 10.26 -3.54
C ALA A 56 -12.83 9.39 -2.84
N ASP A 57 -12.37 8.44 -2.00
CA ASP A 57 -13.24 7.58 -1.23
C ASP A 57 -14.03 8.34 -0.17
N HIS A 58 -13.38 9.26 0.54
CA HIS A 58 -14.04 10.17 1.47
C HIS A 58 -15.19 10.93 0.82
N LEU A 59 -14.98 11.48 -0.37
CA LEU A 59 -16.01 12.22 -1.10
C LEU A 59 -17.16 11.30 -1.52
N ALA A 60 -16.87 10.08 -1.99
CA ALA A 60 -17.90 9.12 -2.37
C ALA A 60 -18.79 8.73 -1.19
N ILE A 61 -18.22 8.57 0.01
CA ILE A 61 -18.96 8.28 1.23
C ILE A 61 -19.76 9.49 1.70
N ALA A 62 -19.17 10.69 1.63
CA ALA A 62 -19.83 11.94 2.02
C ALA A 62 -21.07 12.23 1.14
N GLU A 63 -21.01 11.89 -0.15
CA GLU A 63 -22.12 11.99 -1.10
C GLU A 63 -23.11 10.82 -1.04
N GLY A 64 -22.87 9.84 -0.15
CA GLY A 64 -23.75 8.68 0.03
C GLY A 64 -23.78 7.71 -1.16
N ILE A 65 -22.76 7.74 -2.03
CA ILE A 65 -22.62 6.77 -3.13
C ILE A 65 -22.52 5.36 -2.55
N TRP A 66 -21.76 5.22 -1.45
CA TRP A 66 -21.63 3.98 -0.70
C TRP A 66 -21.23 4.27 0.76
N GLY A 67 -21.18 3.24 1.61
CA GLY A 67 -20.74 3.40 3.00
C GLY A 67 -20.40 2.07 3.69
N PHE A 68 -19.91 2.16 4.92
CA PHE A 68 -19.46 1.01 5.70
C PHE A 68 -20.56 0.42 6.58
N GLY A 69 -20.57 -0.91 6.70
CA GLY A 69 -21.45 -1.62 7.64
C GLY A 69 -21.05 -1.36 9.10
N GLN A 70 -22.04 -1.22 9.98
CA GLN A 70 -21.80 -0.97 11.41
C GLN A 70 -20.99 -2.12 12.05
N GLY A 71 -20.03 -1.77 12.92
CA GLY A 71 -19.37 -2.72 13.84
C GLY A 71 -18.12 -3.46 13.33
N LYS A 72 -17.64 -3.19 12.11
CA LYS A 72 -16.46 -3.91 11.54
C LYS A 72 -15.13 -3.16 11.62
N HIS A 73 -15.15 -1.89 12.04
CA HIS A 73 -13.98 -1.00 12.09
C HIS A 73 -13.65 -0.63 13.54
N LEU A 74 -12.43 -0.13 13.74
CA LEU A 74 -11.91 0.35 15.03
C LEU A 74 -12.67 1.54 15.60
N GLY A 75 -13.43 2.24 14.76
CA GLY A 75 -14.14 3.47 15.12
C GLY A 75 -13.27 4.73 15.02
N LEU A 76 -12.05 4.60 14.47
CA LEU A 76 -11.18 5.73 14.16
C LEU A 76 -11.41 6.15 12.71
N TYR A 77 -11.69 7.43 12.49
CA TYR A 77 -12.01 7.98 11.17
C TYR A 77 -11.15 9.20 10.86
N VAL A 78 -10.79 9.32 9.59
CA VAL A 78 -10.22 10.55 9.00
C VAL A 78 -11.27 11.08 8.03
N GLY A 79 -11.99 12.13 8.43
CA GLY A 79 -13.20 12.55 7.73
C GLY A 79 -14.28 11.47 7.81
N ALA A 80 -14.80 11.02 6.65
CA ALA A 80 -15.79 9.94 6.56
C ALA A 80 -15.18 8.54 6.40
N VAL A 81 -13.85 8.43 6.33
CA VAL A 81 -13.15 7.18 5.98
C VAL A 81 -12.54 6.53 7.23
N PRO A 82 -12.77 5.23 7.47
CA PRO A 82 -12.11 4.47 8.53
C PRO A 82 -10.58 4.47 8.35
N LEU A 83 -9.84 4.50 9.47
CA LEU A 83 -8.37 4.44 9.45
C LEU A 83 -7.86 3.22 8.69
N GLU A 84 -8.52 2.08 8.82
CA GLU A 84 -8.13 0.84 8.13
C GLU A 84 -8.21 0.97 6.62
N GLU A 85 -9.14 1.78 6.10
CA GLU A 85 -9.29 1.99 4.66
C GLU A 85 -8.23 2.93 4.11
N LEU A 86 -7.89 3.98 4.88
CA LEU A 86 -6.73 4.83 4.59
C LEU A 86 -5.43 3.99 4.54
N LEU A 87 -5.26 3.07 5.50
CA LEU A 87 -4.13 2.15 5.50
C LEU A 87 -4.19 1.18 4.31
N PHE A 88 -5.37 0.71 3.91
CA PHE A 88 -5.53 -0.14 2.74
C PHE A 88 -5.04 0.54 1.46
N PHE A 89 -5.48 1.76 1.19
CA PHE A 89 -5.03 2.51 0.00
C PHE A 89 -3.52 2.77 0.02
N ILE A 90 -2.95 3.11 1.18
CA ILE A 90 -1.52 3.36 1.30
C ILE A 90 -0.72 2.07 1.10
N LEU A 91 -1.05 0.99 1.82
CA LEU A 91 -0.30 -0.26 1.78
C LEU A 91 -0.35 -0.89 0.38
N THR A 92 -1.51 -0.90 -0.26
CA THR A 92 -1.66 -1.43 -1.62
C THR A 92 -0.90 -0.57 -2.64
N SER A 93 -0.96 0.76 -2.54
CA SER A 93 -0.18 1.66 -3.39
C SER A 93 1.33 1.45 -3.23
N VAL A 94 1.80 1.20 -1.99
CA VAL A 94 3.20 0.87 -1.71
C VAL A 94 3.58 -0.47 -2.34
N MET A 95 2.75 -1.51 -2.21
CA MET A 95 2.99 -2.82 -2.83
C MET A 95 3.11 -2.71 -4.36
N VAL A 96 2.24 -1.92 -4.99
CA VAL A 96 2.27 -1.67 -6.44
C VAL A 96 3.55 -0.93 -6.83
N ALA A 97 3.89 0.17 -6.14
CA ALA A 97 5.08 0.95 -6.47
C ALA A 97 6.38 0.16 -6.31
N LEU A 98 6.50 -0.63 -5.22
CA LEU A 98 7.64 -1.53 -5.01
C LEU A 98 7.69 -2.63 -6.07
N GLY A 99 6.54 -3.23 -6.40
CA GLY A 99 6.43 -4.26 -7.43
C GLY A 99 6.88 -3.75 -8.79
N LEU A 100 6.38 -2.58 -9.22
CA LEU A 100 6.77 -1.93 -10.47
C LEU A 100 8.27 -1.60 -10.47
N THR A 101 8.80 -1.08 -9.36
CA THR A 101 10.23 -0.76 -9.24
C THR A 101 11.11 -1.98 -9.45
N LEU A 102 10.79 -3.09 -8.77
CA LEU A 102 11.53 -4.35 -8.90
C LEU A 102 11.36 -4.97 -10.29
N PHE A 103 10.17 -4.88 -10.87
CA PHE A 103 9.89 -5.38 -12.22
C PHE A 103 10.67 -4.62 -13.30
N LEU A 104 10.66 -3.29 -13.26
CA LEU A 104 11.41 -2.45 -14.18
C LEU A 104 12.92 -2.70 -14.06
N ALA A 105 13.40 -2.90 -12.82
CA ALA A 105 14.80 -3.28 -12.60
C ALA A 105 15.14 -4.64 -13.23
N LEU A 106 14.25 -5.62 -13.14
CA LEU A 106 14.44 -6.92 -13.78
C LEU A 106 14.48 -6.80 -15.31
N LEU A 107 13.58 -6.00 -15.89
CA LEU A 107 13.54 -5.75 -17.33
C LEU A 107 14.83 -5.08 -17.84
N ALA A 108 15.26 -4.00 -17.18
CA ALA A 108 16.49 -3.30 -17.54
C ALA A 108 17.73 -4.22 -17.52
N ARG A 109 17.77 -5.18 -16.58
CA ARG A 109 18.83 -6.19 -16.54
C ARG A 109 18.73 -7.21 -17.66
N ARG A 110 17.52 -7.60 -18.06
CA ARG A 110 17.32 -8.53 -19.16
C ARG A 110 17.83 -7.90 -20.46
N GLU A 111 17.48 -6.65 -20.71
CA GLU A 111 17.93 -5.89 -21.88
C GLU A 111 19.45 -5.74 -21.92
N ALA A 112 20.09 -5.41 -20.79
CA ALA A 112 21.55 -5.31 -20.70
C ALA A 112 22.31 -6.64 -20.91
N ARG A 113 21.62 -7.79 -20.92
CA ARG A 113 22.22 -9.12 -21.18
C ARG A 113 22.02 -9.62 -22.61
N VAL A 114 21.16 -8.98 -23.41
CA VAL A 114 20.98 -9.34 -24.81
C VAL A 114 22.06 -8.60 -25.62
N PRO A 115 23.03 -9.29 -26.24
CA PRO A 115 24.09 -8.67 -27.02
C PRO A 115 23.60 -8.08 -28.34
#